data_AF-A0A534SPB1-F1
#
_entry.id   AF-A0A534SPB1-F1
#
_cell.length_a   1.000
_cell.length_b   1.000
_cell.length_c   1.000
_cell.angle_alpha   90.00
_cell.angle_beta   90.00
_cell.angle_gamma   90.00
#
_symmetry.space_group_name_H-M   'P 1'
#
loop_
_entity.id
_entity.type
_entity.pdbx_description
1 polymer ?
#
loop_
_entity_poly.entity_id
_entity_poly.type
_entity_poly.pdbx_seq_one_letter_code
_entity_poly.pdbx_strand_id
1 'polypeptide(L)' 'MKKVEAIIKPFKLDEVKESLSAIGVQGITVSEVKGFGRQKGHTELYRGAEYVVDFLPKVKLE' A
#
# COMPACT_ATOMS: atom_id res chain seq x y z
N MET A 1 -21.01 -11.97 -8.12
CA MET A 1 -20.32 -10.71 -7.81
C MET A 1 -18.94 -11.04 -7.27
N LYS A 2 -17.89 -10.30 -7.64
CA LYS A 2 -16.53 -10.48 -7.11
C LYS A 2 -15.97 -9.13 -6.65
N LYS A 3 -15.21 -9.13 -5.56
CA LYS A 3 -14.45 -7.98 -5.07
C LYS A 3 -12.98 -8.21 -5.35
N VAL A 4 -12.29 -7.21 -5.89
CA VAL A 4 -10.85 -7.27 -6.13
C VAL A 4 -10.18 -6.41 -5.07
N GLU A 5 -9.30 -6.99 -4.26
CA GLU A 5 -8.54 -6.25 -3.27
C GLU A 5 -7.07 -6.21 -3.69
N ALA A 6 -6.50 -5.02 -3.77
CA ALA A 6 -5.12 -4.82 -4.20
C ALA A 6 -4.35 -3.96 -3.18
N ILE A 7 -3.19 -4.45 -2.73
CA ILE A 7 -2.26 -3.70 -1.88
C ILE A 7 -1.06 -3.28 -2.72
N ILE A 8 -0.89 -1.97 -2.92
CA ILE A 8 0.14 -1.41 -3.80
C ILE A 8 1.06 -0.43 -3.07
N LYS A 9 2.15 -0.04 -3.73
CA LYS A 9 3.02 1.05 -3.27
C LYS A 9 2.27 2.40 -3.43
N PRO A 10 2.36 3.33 -2.48
CA PRO A 10 1.56 4.57 -2.53
C PRO A 10 1.71 5.38 -3.82
N PHE A 11 2.93 5.49 -4.36
CA PHE A 11 3.19 6.28 -5.58
C PHE A 11 2.60 5.67 -6.87
N LYS A 12 2.06 4.44 -6.83
CA LYS A 12 1.40 3.81 -7.99
C LYS A 12 -0.10 4.10 -8.07
N LEU A 13 -0.68 4.78 -7.07
CA LEU A 13 -2.13 4.99 -7.00
C LEU A 13 -2.69 5.69 -8.25
N ASP A 14 -2.07 6.78 -8.70
CA ASP A 14 -2.58 7.53 -9.84
C ASP A 14 -2.52 6.73 -11.15
N GLU A 15 -1.41 6.03 -11.40
CA GLU A 15 -1.25 5.15 -12.57
C GLU A 15 -2.29 4.02 -12.59
N VAL A 16 -2.57 3.42 -11.42
CA VAL A 16 -3.59 2.37 -11.29
C VAL A 16 -4.99 2.93 -11.51
N LYS A 17 -5.30 4.10 -10.94
CA LYS A 17 -6.59 4.80 -11.11
C LYS A 17 -6.87 5.11 -12.59
N GLU A 18 -5.88 5.66 -13.30
CA GLU A 18 -6.00 5.97 -14.74
C GLU A 18 -6.20 4.71 -15.57
N SER A 19 -5.43 3.66 -15.29
CA SER A 19 -5.53 2.37 -15.99
C SER A 19 -6.89 1.70 -15.78
N LEU A 20 -7.42 1.74 -14.55
CA LEU A 20 -8.75 1.21 -14.22
C LEU A 20 -9.86 2.03 -14.90
N SER A 21 -9.72 3.35 -14.94
CA SER A 21 -10.67 4.23 -15.65
C SER A 21 -10.69 3.93 -17.15
N ALA A 22 -9.53 3.71 -17.77
CA ALA A 22 -9.41 3.39 -19.20
C ALA A 22 -10.10 2.08 -19.62
N ILE A 23 -10.21 1.11 -18.70
CA ILE A 23 -10.94 -0.15 -18.92
C ILE A 23 -12.40 -0.10 -18.47
N GLY A 24 -12.91 1.07 -18.08
CA GLY A 24 -14.31 1.28 -17.71
C GLY A 24 -14.67 1.06 -16.24
N VAL A 25 -13.68 0.91 -15.34
CA VAL A 25 -13.92 0.85 -13.88
C VAL A 25 -13.99 2.28 -13.34
N GLN A 26 -15.21 2.72 -12.98
CA GLN A 26 -15.49 4.11 -12.60
C GLN A 26 -15.45 4.39 -11.09
N GLY A 27 -15.42 3.34 -10.26
CA GLY A 27 -15.43 3.47 -8.80
C GLY A 27 -14.43 2.53 -8.17
N ILE A 28 -13.61 3.08 -7.27
CA ILE A 28 -12.70 2.35 -6.39
C ILE A 28 -12.77 2.98 -5.01
N THR A 29 -12.62 2.17 -3.96
CA THR A 29 -12.43 2.67 -2.60
C THR A 29 -10.97 2.54 -2.22
N VAL A 30 -10.41 3.61 -1.65
CA VAL A 30 -9.00 3.65 -1.27
C VAL A 30 -8.89 3.72 0.26
N SER A 31 -7.96 2.98 0.83
CA SER A 31 -7.62 3.05 2.25
C SER A 31 -6.11 3.03 2.44
N GLU A 32 -5.62 3.89 3.33
CA GLU A 32 -4.22 3.84 3.77
C GLU A 32 -4.02 2.67 4.72
N VAL A 33 -3.03 1.83 4.44
CA VAL A 33 -2.73 0.65 5.25
C VAL A 33 -1.22 0.52 5.48
N LYS A 34 -0.86 -0.30 6.45
CA LYS A 34 0.51 -0.63 6.81
C LYS A 34 0.77 -2.10 6.47
N GLY A 35 1.82 -2.37 5.71
CA GLY A 35 2.18 -3.73 5.27
C GLY A 35 3.50 -4.18 5.87
N PHE A 36 3.55 -5.42 6.34
CA PHE A 36 4.75 -6.12 6.80
C PHE A 36 5.03 -7.30 5.86
N GLY A 37 6.30 -7.58 5.53
CA GLY A 37 6.62 -8.72 4.67
C GLY A 37 8.09 -8.79 4.25
N ARG A 38 8.35 -9.34 3.05
CA ARG A 38 9.72 -9.52 2.51
C ARG A 38 10.48 -8.21 2.29
N GLN A 39 9.77 -7.10 2.15
CA GLN A 39 10.36 -5.78 2.18
C GLN A 39 10.72 -5.51 3.66
N LYS A 40 11.85 -6.07 4.09
CA LYS A 40 12.33 -6.00 5.48
C LYS A 40 12.26 -4.54 5.94
N GLY A 41 11.63 -4.32 7.09
CA GLY A 41 11.70 -3.05 7.80
C GLY A 41 13.15 -2.64 8.05
N HIS A 42 13.42 -1.35 8.04
CA HIS A 42 14.72 -0.86 8.51
C HIS A 42 14.69 -0.87 10.05
N THR A 43 15.72 -1.42 10.68
CA THR A 43 15.94 -1.25 12.12
C THR A 43 16.57 0.12 12.33
N GLU A 44 15.86 1.05 12.96
CA GLU A 44 16.40 2.35 13.34
C GLU A 44 16.81 2.33 14.81
N LEU A 45 18.01 2.80 15.10
CA LEU A 45 18.50 2.99 16.47
C LEU A 45 18.00 4.35 16.97
N TYR A 46 17.07 4.34 17.93
CA TYR A 46 16.60 5.55 18.59
C TYR A 46 16.88 5.49 20.09
N ARG A 47 17.67 6.45 20.59
CA ARG A 47 18.09 6.55 22.00
C ARG A 47 18.71 5.27 22.59
N GLY A 48 19.46 4.52 21.79
CA GLY A 48 20.14 3.30 22.24
C GLY A 48 19.24 2.06 22.31
N ALA A 49 17.98 2.15 21.87
CA ALA A 49 17.11 1.00 21.63
C ALA A 49 16.93 0.76 20.12
N GLU A 50 17.00 -0.49 19.69
CA GLU A 50 16.65 -0.90 18.33
C GLU A 50 15.13 -0.87 18.17
N TYR A 51 14.62 0.06 17.35
CA TYR A 51 13.23 0.05 16.91
C TYR A 51 13.17 -0.60 15.53
N VAL A 52 12.55 -1.77 15.45
CA VAL A 52 12.26 -2.39 14.16
C VAL A 52 11.08 -1.64 13.55
N VAL A 53 11.29 -0.94 12.44
CA VAL A 53 10.20 -0.35 11.66
C VAL A 53 9.53 -1.47 10.89
N ASP A 54 8.66 -2.23 11.55
CA ASP A 54 8.04 -3.42 10.98
C ASP A 54 7.18 -3.09 9.75
N PHE A 55 6.43 -1.99 9.80
CA PHE A 55 5.41 -1.72 8.78
C PHE A 55 5.79 -0.60 7.83
N LEU A 56 5.59 -0.85 6.54
CA LEU A 56 5.74 0.14 5.48
C LEU A 56 4.37 0.65 5.02
N PRO A 57 4.26 1.95 4.67
CA PRO A 57 3.02 2.50 4.15
C PRO A 57 2.68 1.87 2.80
N LYS A 58 1.42 1.48 2.66
CA LYS A 58 0.82 0.91 1.45
C LYS A 58 -0.55 1.53 1.23
N VAL A 59 -1.07 1.35 0.03
CA VAL A 59 -2.44 1.74 -0.32
C VAL A 59 -3.22 0.48 -0.67
N LYS A 60 -4.39 0.32 -0.06
CA LYS A 60 -5.36 -0.72 -0.40
C LYS A 60 -6.44 -0.14 -1.33
N LEU A 61 -6.75 -0.86 -2.39
CA LEU A 61 -7.86 -0.59 -3.29
C LEU A 61 -8.90 -1.71 -3.18
N GLU A 62 -10.18 -1.32 -3.16
CA GLU A 62 -11.36 -2.20 -3.19
C GLU A 62 -12.35 -1.80 -4.29
#